data_AF-A0A965YZA5-F1
#
_entry.id   AF-A0A965YZA5-F1
#
_cell.length_a   1.000
_cell.length_b   1.000
_cell.length_c   1.000
_cell.angle_alpha   90.00
_cell.angle_beta   90.00
_cell.angle_gamma   90.00
#
_symmetry.space_group_name_H-M   'P 1'
#
loop_
_entity.id
_entity.type
_entity.pdbx_description
1 polymer ?
#
loop_
_entity_poly.entity_id
_entity_poly.type
_entity_poly.pdbx_seq_one_letter_code
_entity_poly.pdbx_strand_id
1 'polypeptide(L)'
;KEYMVNGNSVINTLLLQEDIRKGQRVESFKVEGWIDESWTTLAEGTTIGYKRLLRISDVAPSKLRITIHRTRDDANIKKVGAYYAPSLE
;
A
#
# COMPACT_ATOMS: atom_id res chain seq x y z
N LYS A 1 -3.15 7.18 -6.12
CA LYS A 1 -2.24 8.22 -5.54
C LYS A 1 -0.83 7.67 -5.46
N GLU A 2 0.18 8.50 -5.74
CA GLU A 2 1.60 8.12 -5.76
C GLU A 2 2.33 8.69 -4.54
N TYR A 3 3.36 7.98 -4.09
CA TYR A 3 4.17 8.29 -2.91
C TYR A 3 5.64 8.00 -3.21
N MET A 4 6.53 8.94 -2.90
CA MET A 4 7.98 8.72 -3.00
C MET A 4 8.44 7.78 -1.88
N VAL A 5 9.36 6.87 -2.21
CA VAL A 5 10.06 6.05 -1.22
C VAL A 5 11.43 6.65 -0.98
N ASN A 6 11.82 6.77 0.29
CA ASN A 6 13.10 7.37 0.65
C ASN A 6 14.26 6.47 0.20
N GLY A 7 15.18 7.00 -0.61
CA GLY A 7 16.51 6.43 -0.85
C GLY A 7 16.56 5.00 -1.42
N ASN A 8 15.62 4.60 -2.27
CA ASN A 8 15.51 3.22 -2.78
C ASN A 8 15.61 2.15 -1.66
N SER A 9 15.03 2.45 -0.50
CA SER A 9 15.03 1.53 0.63
C SER A 9 14.31 0.23 0.25
N VAL A 10 14.88 -0.91 0.67
CA VAL A 10 14.19 -2.20 0.58
C VAL A 10 12.99 -2.19 1.52
N ILE A 11 11.83 -2.57 1.01
CA ILE A 11 10.58 -2.70 1.76
C ILE A 11 9.99 -4.07 1.52
N ASN A 12 9.23 -4.56 2.49
CA ASN A 12 8.51 -5.84 2.39
C ASN A 12 7.19 -5.84 3.18
N THR A 13 6.82 -4.72 3.80
CA THR A 13 5.55 -4.54 4.49
C THR A 13 4.94 -3.20 4.13
N LEU A 14 3.74 -3.23 3.54
CA LEU A 14 2.95 -2.05 3.21
C LEU A 14 1.84 -1.87 4.26
N LEU A 15 1.60 -0.63 4.68
CA LEU A 15 0.50 -0.24 5.55
C LEU A 15 -0.49 0.63 4.78
N LEU A 16 -1.75 0.26 4.80
CA LEU A 16 -2.87 1.09 4.37
C LEU A 16 -3.87 1.25 5.52
N GLN A 17 -4.45 2.43 5.68
CA GLN A 17 -5.40 2.70 6.75
C GLN A 17 -6.42 3.74 6.30
N GLU A 18 -7.71 3.42 6.47
CA GLU A 18 -8.82 4.35 6.26
C GLU A 18 -9.07 5.21 7.52
N ASP A 19 -9.68 6.38 7.35
CA ASP A 19 -10.31 7.12 8.45
C ASP A 19 -11.66 6.50 8.77
N ILE A 20 -11.66 5.38 9.51
CA ILE A 20 -12.88 4.61 9.82
C ILE A 20 -13.95 5.39 10.59
N ARG A 21 -13.64 6.58 11.14
CA ARG A 21 -14.65 7.50 11.70
C ARG A 21 -15.67 7.95 10.64
N LYS A 22 -15.31 7.85 9.35
CA LYS A 22 -16.16 8.11 8.18
C LYS A 22 -16.70 6.84 7.54
N GLY A 23 -16.51 5.69 8.19
CA GLY A 23 -16.86 4.36 7.71
C GLY A 23 -15.72 3.64 6.99
N GLN A 24 -15.89 2.33 6.83
CA GLN A 24 -15.03 1.46 6.02
C GLN A 24 -15.65 1.33 4.62
N ARG A 25 -14.92 1.79 3.59
CA ARG A 25 -15.50 2.01 2.26
C ARG A 25 -14.77 1.26 1.16
N VAL A 26 -13.45 1.06 1.28
CA VAL A 26 -12.67 0.38 0.23
C VAL A 26 -13.05 -1.10 0.12
N GLU A 27 -13.33 -1.53 -1.11
CA GLU A 27 -13.72 -2.91 -1.43
C GLU A 27 -12.69 -3.64 -2.30
N SER A 28 -11.90 -2.91 -3.08
CA SER A 28 -10.73 -3.45 -3.77
C SER A 28 -9.70 -2.39 -4.07
N PHE A 29 -8.43 -2.75 -3.94
CA PHE A 29 -7.29 -1.88 -4.23
C PHE A 29 -6.10 -2.68 -4.78
N LYS A 30 -5.20 -1.96 -5.42
CA LYS A 30 -3.90 -2.44 -5.87
C LYS A 30 -2.79 -1.51 -5.37
N VAL A 31 -1.65 -2.08 -5.02
CA VAL A 31 -0.40 -1.37 -4.74
C VAL A 31 0.65 -1.78 -5.77
N GLU A 32 1.25 -0.79 -6.41
CA GLU A 32 2.31 -0.94 -7.41
C GLU A 32 3.57 -0.22 -6.94
N GLY A 33 4.73 -0.75 -7.31
CA GLY A 33 6.03 -0.13 -7.12
C GLY A 33 6.62 0.28 -8.46
N TRP A 34 7.29 1.42 -8.51
CA TRP A 34 8.10 1.82 -9.67
C TRP A 34 9.49 1.20 -9.55
N ILE A 35 9.76 0.21 -10.38
CA ILE A 35 10.97 -0.62 -10.39
C ILE A 35 11.41 -0.76 -11.85
N ASP A 36 12.70 -0.57 -12.13
CA ASP A 36 13.27 -0.69 -13.48
C ASP A 36 12.47 0.07 -14.55
N GLU A 37 12.15 1.34 -14.27
CA GLU A 37 11.39 2.23 -15.15
C GLU A 37 9.98 1.75 -15.52
N SER A 38 9.40 0.87 -14.69
CA SER A 38 8.07 0.32 -14.92
C SER A 38 7.24 0.20 -13.63
N TRP A 39 5.92 0.22 -13.76
CA TRP A 39 5.01 -0.08 -12.65
C TRP A 39 4.83 -1.59 -12.53
N THR A 40 5.28 -2.15 -11.41
CA THR A 40 5.11 -3.56 -11.06
C THR A 40 4.09 -3.72 -9.94
N THR A 41 3.12 -4.62 -10.10
CA THR A 41 2.15 -4.94 -9.04
C THR A 41 2.87 -5.61 -7.86
N LEU A 42 2.76 -5.01 -6.68
CA LEU A 42 3.34 -5.55 -5.45
C LEU A 42 2.31 -6.32 -4.62
N ALA A 43 1.07 -5.80 -4.56
CA ALA A 43 0.00 -6.40 -3.80
C ALA A 43 -1.37 -5.97 -4.32
N GLU A 44 -2.36 -6.84 -4.13
CA GLU A 44 -3.77 -6.55 -4.30
C GLU A 44 -4.53 -6.94 -3.03
N GLY A 45 -5.68 -6.32 -2.81
CA GLY A 45 -6.51 -6.65 -1.67
C GLY A 45 -7.92 -6.11 -1.82
N THR A 46 -8.79 -6.54 -0.91
CA THR A 46 -10.18 -6.11 -0.87
C THR A 46 -10.36 -4.94 0.12
N THR A 47 -10.61 -5.25 1.38
CA THR A 47 -10.88 -4.26 2.43
C THR A 47 -9.61 -3.71 3.07
N ILE A 48 -9.61 -2.41 3.42
CA ILE A 48 -8.54 -1.78 4.22
C ILE A 48 -8.98 -1.63 5.70
N GLY A 49 -10.08 -0.93 5.97
CA GLY A 49 -10.61 -0.72 7.31
C GLY A 49 -9.67 0.07 8.21
N TYR A 50 -9.62 -0.27 9.50
CA TYR A 50 -8.79 0.44 10.48
C TYR A 50 -7.31 0.41 10.11
N LYS A 51 -6.81 -0.75 9.68
CA LYS A 51 -5.42 -0.94 9.25
C LYS A 51 -5.29 -2.27 8.50
N ARG A 52 -4.61 -2.21 7.36
CA ARG A 52 -4.19 -3.38 6.58
C ARG A 52 -2.67 -3.36 6.45
N LEU A 53 -2.03 -4.45 6.87
CA LEU A 53 -0.63 -4.72 6.57
C LEU A 53 -0.57 -5.77 5.46
N LEU A 54 0.23 -5.52 4.43
CA LEU A 54 0.44 -6.43 3.32
C LEU A 54 1.91 -6.82 3.30
N ARG A 55 2.18 -8.11 3.48
CA ARG A 55 3.51 -8.67 3.31
C ARG A 55 3.74 -8.92 1.83
N ILE A 56 4.89 -8.50 1.33
CA ILE A 56 5.35 -8.70 -0.05
C ILE A 56 6.79 -9.21 -0.02
N SER A 57 7.31 -9.65 -1.16
CA SER A 57 8.74 -9.93 -1.29
C SER A 57 9.57 -8.66 -1.11
N ASP A 58 10.83 -8.81 -0.72
CA ASP A 58 11.78 -7.69 -0.61
C ASP A 58 11.94 -7.00 -1.96
N VAL A 59 11.59 -5.70 -2.01
CA VAL A 59 11.67 -4.86 -3.21
C VAL A 59 12.19 -3.47 -2.86
N ALA A 60 12.87 -2.82 -3.79
CA ALA A 60 13.43 -1.47 -3.62
C ALA A 60 12.80 -0.46 -4.62
N PRO A 61 11.48 -0.19 -4.56
CA PRO A 61 10.84 0.74 -5.47
C PRO A 61 11.22 2.19 -5.13
N SER A 62 11.34 3.05 -6.15
CA SER A 62 11.55 4.49 -5.92
C SER A 62 10.23 5.23 -5.65
N LYS A 63 9.11 4.67 -6.09
CA LYS A 63 7.75 5.18 -5.87
C LYS A 63 6.78 4.05 -5.58
N LEU A 64 5.75 4.34 -4.80
CA LEU A 64 4.58 3.49 -4.63
C LEU A 64 3.36 4.17 -5.22
N ARG A 65 2.49 3.40 -5.87
CA ARG A 65 1.18 3.85 -6.34
C ARG A 65 0.10 2.97 -5.73
N ILE A 66 -0.90 3.61 -5.12
CA ILE A 66 -2.09 2.95 -4.61
C ILE A 66 -3.27 3.36 -5.47
N THR A 67 -3.95 2.35 -6.00
CA THR A 67 -5.14 2.51 -6.83
C THR A 67 -6.31 1.85 -6.12
N ILE A 68 -7.35 2.62 -5.84
CA ILE A 68 -8.62 2.10 -5.30
C ILE A 68 -9.51 1.79 -6.51
N HIS A 69 -9.86 0.52 -6.69
CA HIS A 69 -10.65 0.06 -7.83
C HIS A 69 -12.16 0.04 -7.53
N ARG A 70 -12.54 -0.27 -6.29
CA ARG A 70 -13.94 -0.29 -5.84
C ARG A 70 -14.06 0.27 -4.44
N THR A 71 -15.09 1.07 -4.22
CA THR A 71 -15.38 1.72 -2.94
C THR A 71 -16.88 1.94 -2.81
N ARG A 72 -17.41 1.83 -1.60
CA ARG A 72 -18.85 2.04 -1.29
C ARG A 72 -19.26 3.51 -1.34
N ASP A 73 -18.30 4.40 -1.14
CA ASP A 73 -18.39 5.87 -1.17
C ASP A 73 -16.94 6.41 -1.21
N ASP A 74 -16.69 7.72 -1.12
CA ASP A 74 -15.35 8.31 -1.19
C ASP A 74 -14.36 7.63 -0.22
N ALA A 75 -13.27 7.08 -0.78
CA ALA A 75 -12.24 6.39 -0.02
C ALA A 75 -11.41 7.39 0.80
N ASN A 76 -11.60 7.38 2.11
CA ASN A 76 -10.89 8.28 3.03
C ASN A 76 -9.61 7.61 3.54
N ILE A 77 -8.56 7.59 2.72
CA ILE A 77 -7.25 7.03 3.13
C ILE A 77 -6.55 7.98 4.10
N LYS A 78 -6.36 7.52 5.34
CA LYS A 78 -5.75 8.29 6.43
C LYS A 78 -4.24 8.13 6.50
N LYS A 79 -3.72 6.92 6.26
CA LYS A 79 -2.28 6.66 6.31
C LYS A 79 -1.86 5.61 5.30
N VAL A 80 -0.71 5.87 4.68
CA VAL A 80 0.06 4.90 3.90
C VAL A 80 1.45 4.83 4.54
N GLY A 81 2.01 3.63 4.65
CA GLY A 81 3.36 3.40 5.15
C GLY A 81 4.04 2.27 4.39
N ALA A 82 5.36 2.31 4.33
CA ALA A 82 6.19 1.26 3.78
C ALA A 82 7.32 0.98 4.78
N TYR A 83 7.58 -0.29 5.06
CA TYR A 83 8.48 -0.73 6.10
C TYR A 83 9.29 -1.94 5.63
N TYR A 84 10.45 -2.11 6.24
CA TYR A 84 11.17 -3.37 6.25
C TYR A 84 10.90 -4.08 7.58
N ALA A 85 10.24 -5.24 7.55
CA ALA A 85 10.16 -6.12 8.70
C ALA A 85 11.20 -7.23 8.53
N PRO A 86 12.17 -7.36 9.45
CA PRO A 86 13.19 -8.40 9.40
C PRO A 86 12.57 -9.79 9.62
N SER A 87 13.26 -10.82 9.16
CA SER A 87 12.93 -12.20 9.54
C SER A 87 13.09 -12.37 11.05
N LEU A 88 12.15 -13.07 11.66
CA LEU A 88 12.29 -13.51 13.06
C LEU A 88 13.14 -14.79 13.01
N GLU A 89 14.31 -14.75 13.63
CA GLU A 89 15.15 -15.93 13.88
C GLU A 89 14.46 -16.90 14.84
#